data_AF-A0A5C7ZXN4-F1
#
_entry.id   AF-A0A5C7ZXN4-F1
#
_cell.length_a   1.000
_cell.length_b   1.000
_cell.length_c   1.000
_cell.angle_alpha   90.00
_cell.angle_beta   90.00
_cell.angle_gamma   90.00
#
_symmetry.space_group_name_H-M   'P 1'
#
loop_
_entity.id
_entity.type
_entity.pdbx_description
1 polymer ?
#
loop_
_entity_poly.entity_id
_entity_poly.type
_entity_poly.pdbx_seq_one_letter_code
_entity_poly.pdbx_strand_id
1 'polypeptide(L)'
;MSTAVAPPYVPKHKIRVVTAASLFDGHDAAINIMRRIIQSTGAEVIHLGHDRSVEDVVNTAIQEDAHAIAMTSYQGGHVEYFKYMHDLLKEKGAGHIKIFGGGGGTILPSEIEELHAYGITRLYHPDDGRAMGLQGMINDMLEQADYDLSDQVNGEAKKLTPQNWTAIAKLISTAENHPQVFEKIADEVHKKAAASKAPVLGITGTGGAGKSSMVDELIRRFVLDQPGKTIGVISVDPSKRKTGGALLGDRIRMNSIRGERVYMRSLATRQSNLALSKHVKEAVSVLKAAGFDLIILETSGIGQSDTEIL
;
A
#
# COMPACT_ATOMS: atom_id res chain seq x y z
N MET A 1 30.79 -2.07 -24.38
CA MET A 1 31.10 -2.73 -23.09
C MET A 1 29.78 -3.18 -22.49
N SER A 2 29.61 -4.47 -22.24
CA SER A 2 28.41 -5.00 -21.59
C SER A 2 28.38 -4.45 -20.16
N THR A 3 27.48 -3.49 -19.90
CA THR A 3 27.21 -3.04 -18.54
C THR A 3 26.51 -4.20 -17.84
N ALA A 4 27.25 -4.91 -17.00
CA ALA A 4 26.67 -5.94 -16.15
C ALA A 4 25.53 -5.28 -15.36
N VAL A 5 24.30 -5.75 -15.57
CA VAL A 5 23.13 -5.27 -14.84
C VAL A 5 23.40 -5.52 -13.35
N ALA A 6 23.35 -4.48 -12.52
CA ALA A 6 23.57 -4.60 -11.09
C ALA A 6 22.65 -5.70 -10.52
N PRO A 7 23.16 -6.62 -9.67
CA PRO A 7 22.32 -7.64 -9.08
C PRO A 7 21.19 -6.97 -8.26
N PRO A 8 19.97 -7.53 -8.24
CA PRO A 8 18.89 -6.97 -7.43
C PRO A 8 19.26 -6.93 -5.94
N TYR A 9 18.92 -5.81 -5.27
CA TYR A 9 19.00 -5.71 -3.82
C TYR A 9 18.15 -6.80 -3.16
N VAL A 10 18.55 -7.27 -1.98
CA VAL A 10 17.80 -8.28 -1.22
C VAL A 10 17.25 -7.62 0.04
N PRO A 11 15.93 -7.29 0.07
CA PRO A 11 15.31 -6.68 1.23
C PRO A 11 15.42 -7.54 2.50
N LYS A 12 15.73 -6.89 3.62
CA LYS A 12 15.73 -7.49 4.96
C LYS A 12 14.32 -7.54 5.54
N HIS A 13 13.52 -6.50 5.27
CA HIS A 13 12.13 -6.39 5.71
C HIS A 13 11.15 -6.52 4.54
N LYS A 14 9.86 -6.63 4.87
CA LYS A 14 8.77 -6.67 3.88
C LYS A 14 8.40 -5.27 3.42
N ILE A 15 9.21 -4.74 2.51
CA ILE A 15 9.03 -3.38 1.95
C ILE A 15 7.75 -3.31 1.13
N ARG A 16 6.92 -2.32 1.46
CA ARG A 16 5.69 -1.97 0.74
C ARG A 16 5.85 -0.61 0.08
N VAL A 17 5.56 -0.53 -1.22
CA VAL A 17 5.74 0.69 -2.02
C VAL A 17 4.43 1.07 -2.71
N VAL A 18 3.95 2.29 -2.47
CA VAL A 18 2.85 2.88 -3.25
C VAL A 18 3.42 3.52 -4.51
N THR A 19 2.85 3.20 -5.67
CA THR A 19 3.33 3.73 -6.96
C THR A 19 2.21 4.42 -7.74
N ALA A 20 2.46 5.63 -8.24
CA ALA A 20 1.49 6.38 -9.05
C ALA A 20 2.17 7.40 -9.98
N ALA A 21 1.44 7.88 -10.99
CA ALA A 21 1.75 9.15 -11.66
C ALA A 21 0.97 10.32 -11.02
N SER A 22 1.53 11.52 -11.08
CA SER A 22 0.97 12.71 -10.44
C SER A 22 -0.40 13.12 -10.98
N LEU A 23 -1.03 14.12 -10.34
CA LEU A 23 -2.34 14.63 -10.73
C LEU A 23 -2.30 15.21 -12.15
N PHE A 24 -3.31 14.90 -12.95
CA PHE A 24 -3.41 15.25 -14.37
C PHE A 24 -2.24 14.76 -15.25
N ASP A 25 -1.47 13.80 -14.74
CA ASP A 25 -0.41 13.16 -15.51
C ASP A 25 -0.85 11.77 -15.98
N GLY A 26 -0.97 11.61 -17.30
CA GLY A 26 -1.26 10.32 -17.95
C GLY A 26 -0.02 9.50 -18.29
N HIS A 27 1.20 9.99 -18.02
CA HIS A 27 2.44 9.32 -18.38
C HIS A 27 2.79 8.19 -17.41
N ASP A 28 2.13 7.04 -17.58
CA ASP A 28 2.30 5.89 -16.69
C ASP A 28 3.39 4.90 -17.16
N ALA A 29 3.97 5.11 -18.35
CA ALA A 29 4.94 4.19 -18.94
C ALA A 29 6.17 3.99 -18.04
N ALA A 30 6.73 5.08 -17.51
CA ALA A 30 7.91 5.03 -16.65
C ALA A 30 7.60 4.32 -15.33
N ILE A 31 6.51 4.70 -14.63
CA ILE A 31 6.16 4.07 -13.35
C ILE A 31 5.79 2.60 -13.51
N ASN A 32 5.21 2.21 -14.66
CA ASN A 32 4.93 0.82 -15.00
C ASN A 32 6.21 -0.03 -15.15
N ILE A 33 7.29 0.54 -15.69
CA ILE A 33 8.59 -0.14 -15.75
C ILE A 33 9.19 -0.24 -14.34
N MET A 34 9.22 0.88 -13.61
CA MET A 34 9.80 0.91 -12.25
C MET A 34 9.11 -0.07 -11.30
N ARG A 35 7.76 -0.11 -11.26
CA ARG A 35 7.03 -1.03 -10.39
C ARG A 35 7.30 -2.51 -10.69
N ARG A 36 7.56 -2.87 -11.95
CA ARG A 36 7.91 -4.24 -12.34
C ARG A 36 9.25 -4.64 -11.75
N ILE A 37 10.22 -3.71 -11.79
CA ILE A 37 11.56 -3.91 -11.22
C ILE A 37 11.47 -3.99 -9.69
N ILE A 38 10.73 -3.09 -9.06
CA ILE A 38 10.45 -3.09 -7.61
C ILE A 38 9.85 -4.44 -7.18
N GLN A 39 8.81 -4.90 -7.86
CA GLN A 39 8.18 -6.20 -7.59
C GLN A 39 9.15 -7.38 -7.80
N SER A 40 9.96 -7.33 -8.85
CA SER A 40 10.94 -8.38 -9.14
C SER A 40 12.10 -8.43 -8.15
N THR A 41 12.38 -7.31 -7.48
CA THR A 41 13.39 -7.19 -6.42
C THR A 41 12.86 -7.69 -5.06
N GLY A 42 11.55 -7.96 -4.96
CA GLY A 42 10.95 -8.64 -3.80
C GLY A 42 10.02 -7.78 -2.94
N ALA A 43 9.77 -6.53 -3.32
CA ALA A 43 8.83 -5.65 -2.62
C ALA A 43 7.37 -5.89 -3.02
N GLU A 44 6.45 -5.51 -2.13
CA GLU A 44 5.01 -5.50 -2.37
C GLU A 44 4.60 -4.13 -2.92
N VAL A 45 4.04 -4.09 -4.14
CA VAL A 45 3.70 -2.85 -4.82
C VAL A 45 2.20 -2.62 -4.85
N ILE A 46 1.76 -1.52 -4.23
CA ILE A 46 0.40 -1.00 -4.32
C ILE A 46 0.38 0.00 -5.48
N HIS A 47 -0.17 -0.38 -6.62
CA HIS A 47 -0.16 0.46 -7.80
C HIS A 47 -1.49 1.20 -7.97
N LEU A 48 -1.44 2.53 -8.01
CA LEU A 48 -2.62 3.38 -8.18
C LEU A 48 -2.84 3.81 -9.64
N GLY A 49 -1.94 3.49 -10.56
CA GLY A 49 -2.03 3.96 -11.94
C GLY A 49 -1.60 5.41 -12.07
N HIS A 50 -2.39 6.21 -12.78
CA HIS A 50 -2.07 7.58 -13.14
C HIS A 50 -3.16 8.55 -12.67
N ASP A 51 -2.97 9.86 -12.87
CA ASP A 51 -3.91 10.92 -12.49
C ASP A 51 -4.32 10.86 -10.99
N ARG A 52 -3.32 10.88 -10.10
CA ARG A 52 -3.55 10.77 -8.65
C ARG A 52 -3.24 12.06 -7.91
N SER A 53 -4.21 12.53 -7.12
CA SER A 53 -4.01 13.65 -6.20
C SER A 53 -3.04 13.26 -5.08
N VAL A 54 -2.40 14.26 -4.47
CA VAL A 54 -1.56 14.05 -3.29
C VAL A 54 -2.35 13.34 -2.18
N GLU A 55 -3.58 13.79 -1.93
CA GLU A 55 -4.44 13.21 -0.90
C GLU A 55 -4.72 11.71 -1.15
N ASP A 56 -5.04 11.31 -2.38
CA ASP A 56 -5.29 9.91 -2.73
C ASP A 56 -4.06 9.03 -2.46
N VAL A 57 -2.87 9.51 -2.83
CA VAL A 57 -1.60 8.79 -2.65
C VAL A 57 -1.22 8.69 -1.17
N VAL A 58 -1.31 9.81 -0.43
CA VAL A 58 -0.96 9.87 1.00
C VAL A 58 -1.91 9.01 1.83
N ASN A 59 -3.23 9.11 1.59
CA ASN A 59 -4.21 8.28 2.29
C ASN A 59 -3.98 6.80 2.02
N THR A 60 -3.66 6.44 0.77
CA THR A 60 -3.30 5.06 0.43
C THR A 60 -2.05 4.61 1.19
N ALA A 61 -0.98 5.41 1.19
CA ALA A 61 0.27 5.05 1.85
C ALA A 61 0.10 4.84 3.36
N ILE A 62 -0.74 5.64 4.01
CA ILE A 62 -1.08 5.50 5.43
C ILE A 62 -1.90 4.22 5.68
N GLN A 63 -2.97 4.00 4.91
CA GLN A 63 -3.81 2.81 5.07
C GLN A 63 -3.01 1.51 4.84
N GLU A 64 -2.09 1.55 3.88
CA GLU A 64 -1.25 0.41 3.50
C GLU A 64 0.00 0.25 4.37
N ASP A 65 0.25 1.16 5.33
CA ASP A 65 1.47 1.23 6.14
C ASP A 65 2.74 1.06 5.27
N ALA A 66 2.82 1.89 4.23
CA ALA A 66 3.86 1.78 3.23
C ALA A 66 5.21 2.31 3.75
N HIS A 67 6.30 1.70 3.31
CA HIS A 67 7.64 2.19 3.63
C HIS A 67 7.99 3.39 2.75
N ALA A 68 7.46 3.40 1.53
CA ALA A 68 7.78 4.37 0.50
C ALA A 68 6.61 4.65 -0.45
N ILE A 69 6.64 5.87 -1.00
CA ILE A 69 5.87 6.30 -2.16
C ILE A 69 6.86 6.53 -3.30
N ALA A 70 6.59 6.00 -4.49
CA ALA A 70 7.34 6.30 -5.71
C ALA A 70 6.43 6.93 -6.76
N MET A 71 6.73 8.16 -7.13
CA MET A 71 5.93 8.97 -8.05
C MET A 71 6.63 9.22 -9.38
N THR A 72 5.87 9.30 -10.46
CA THR A 72 6.32 9.97 -11.69
C THR A 72 5.56 11.26 -11.93
N SER A 73 6.26 12.31 -12.38
CA SER A 73 5.64 13.58 -12.75
C SER A 73 6.29 14.15 -14.01
N TYR A 74 5.54 14.15 -15.12
CA TYR A 74 5.99 14.61 -16.43
C TYR A 74 5.27 15.87 -16.92
N GLN A 75 4.26 16.36 -16.19
CA GLN A 75 3.43 17.52 -16.58
C GLN A 75 3.81 18.84 -15.90
N GLY A 76 4.84 18.85 -15.05
CA GLY A 76 5.20 20.02 -14.24
C GLY A 76 4.37 20.13 -12.95
N GLY A 77 4.56 21.21 -12.18
CA GLY A 77 3.93 21.38 -10.86
C GLY A 77 4.45 20.39 -9.81
N HIS A 78 5.55 19.69 -10.10
CA HIS A 78 6.15 18.68 -9.24
C HIS A 78 6.68 19.26 -7.95
N VAL A 79 7.20 20.49 -7.95
CA VAL A 79 7.71 21.14 -6.73
C VAL A 79 6.58 21.26 -5.69
N GLU A 80 5.45 21.84 -6.07
CA GLU A 80 4.29 22.01 -5.21
C GLU A 80 3.69 20.66 -4.83
N TYR A 81 3.58 19.74 -5.79
CA TYR A 81 3.03 18.41 -5.56
C TYR A 81 3.83 17.62 -4.51
N PHE A 82 5.16 17.58 -4.63
CA PHE A 82 6.01 16.87 -3.68
C PHE A 82 6.06 17.56 -2.31
N LYS A 83 6.13 18.90 -2.25
CA LYS A 83 6.09 19.63 -0.98
C LYS A 83 4.77 19.36 -0.25
N TYR A 84 3.64 19.44 -0.96
CA TYR A 84 2.34 19.17 -0.36
C TYR A 84 2.23 17.72 0.13
N MET A 85 2.77 16.75 -0.61
CA MET A 85 2.81 15.35 -0.16
C MET A 85 3.61 15.17 1.13
N HIS A 86 4.77 15.78 1.22
CA HIS A 86 5.60 15.75 2.41
C HIS A 86 4.90 16.38 3.61
N ASP A 87 4.26 17.54 3.43
CA ASP A 87 3.57 18.24 4.50
C ASP A 87 2.35 17.46 5.00
N LEU A 88 1.55 16.90 4.08
CA LEU A 88 0.37 16.11 4.42
C LEU A 88 0.74 14.81 5.15
N LEU A 89 1.85 14.16 4.79
CA LEU A 89 2.37 13.02 5.54
C LEU A 89 2.78 13.42 6.95
N LYS A 90 3.46 14.55 7.13
CA LYS A 90 3.83 15.06 8.46
C LYS A 90 2.60 15.41 9.30
N GLU A 91 1.63 16.12 8.71
CA GLU A 91 0.37 16.49 9.35
C GLU A 91 -0.38 15.25 9.87
N LYS A 92 -0.43 14.18 9.07
CA LYS A 92 -1.11 12.93 9.42
C LYS A 92 -0.25 11.96 10.27
N GLY A 93 0.91 12.40 10.77
CA GLY A 93 1.79 11.59 11.61
C GLY A 93 2.48 10.42 10.89
N ALA A 94 2.55 10.48 9.56
CA ALA A 94 3.11 9.47 8.68
C ALA A 94 4.44 9.92 8.03
N GLY A 95 5.19 10.80 8.70
CA GLY A 95 6.48 11.31 8.20
C GLY A 95 7.60 10.26 8.10
N HIS A 96 7.36 9.03 8.53
CA HIS A 96 8.29 7.91 8.33
C HIS A 96 8.31 7.45 6.87
N ILE A 97 7.20 7.60 6.13
CA ILE A 97 7.06 7.14 4.75
C ILE A 97 8.00 7.95 3.86
N LYS A 98 8.91 7.25 3.16
CA LYS A 98 9.90 7.86 2.28
C LYS A 98 9.28 8.24 0.94
N ILE A 99 9.69 9.37 0.37
CA ILE A 99 9.15 9.88 -0.90
C ILE A 99 10.24 9.81 -1.97
N PHE A 100 9.95 9.07 -3.02
CA PHE A 100 10.79 8.91 -4.19
C PHE A 100 10.07 9.40 -5.44
N GLY A 101 10.84 9.77 -6.46
CA GLY A 101 10.23 10.04 -7.75
C GLY A 101 11.18 10.34 -8.91
N GLY A 102 10.59 10.67 -10.05
CA GLY A 102 11.32 11.10 -11.24
C GLY A 102 10.37 11.68 -12.29
N GLY A 103 10.90 12.53 -13.16
CA GLY A 103 10.13 13.19 -14.22
C GLY A 103 10.89 13.32 -15.53
N GLY A 104 11.92 12.50 -15.73
CA GLY A 104 12.87 12.70 -16.81
C GLY A 104 13.52 14.08 -16.72
N GLY A 105 13.57 14.80 -17.84
CA GLY A 105 14.11 16.17 -17.88
C GLY A 105 13.13 17.25 -17.40
N THR A 106 11.91 16.90 -16.98
CA THR A 106 10.93 17.88 -16.49
C THR A 106 11.30 18.44 -15.13
N ILE A 107 11.99 17.67 -14.29
CA ILE A 107 12.47 18.10 -12.96
C ILE A 107 13.94 18.50 -13.09
N LEU A 108 14.22 19.79 -12.93
CA LEU A 108 15.56 20.34 -13.09
C LEU A 108 16.45 19.98 -11.88
N PRO A 109 17.78 19.87 -12.06
CA PRO A 109 18.70 19.59 -10.95
C PRO A 109 18.55 20.55 -9.75
N SER A 110 18.31 21.84 -9.98
CA SER A 110 18.08 22.81 -8.91
C SER A 110 16.78 22.56 -8.12
N GLU A 111 15.73 22.09 -8.80
CA GLU A 111 14.46 21.72 -8.17
C GLU A 111 14.60 20.40 -7.39
N ILE A 112 15.43 19.47 -7.89
CA ILE A 112 15.78 18.24 -7.17
C ILE A 112 16.49 18.59 -5.87
N GLU A 113 17.49 19.47 -5.90
CA GLU A 113 18.21 19.96 -4.71
C GLU A 113 17.25 20.63 -3.72
N GLU A 114 16.35 21.49 -4.20
CA GLU A 114 15.33 22.15 -3.39
C GLU A 114 14.41 21.12 -2.70
N LEU A 115 13.90 20.14 -3.45
CA LEU A 115 12.99 19.12 -2.92
C LEU A 115 13.69 18.17 -1.94
N HIS A 116 14.96 17.83 -2.17
CA HIS A 116 15.76 17.05 -1.20
C HIS A 116 15.98 17.85 0.08
N ALA A 117 16.31 19.14 -0.02
CA ALA A 117 16.45 20.02 1.14
C ALA A 117 15.12 20.17 1.92
N TYR A 118 13.99 20.08 1.23
CA TYR A 118 12.66 20.15 1.85
C TYR A 118 12.30 18.89 2.66
N GLY A 119 12.80 17.72 2.25
CA GLY A 119 12.56 16.45 2.93
C GLY A 119 12.16 15.28 2.01
N ILE A 120 12.14 15.48 0.69
CA ILE A 120 11.96 14.38 -0.26
C ILE A 120 13.19 13.48 -0.23
N THR A 121 12.99 12.16 -0.18
CA THR A 121 14.07 11.20 0.07
C THR A 121 15.04 11.14 -1.10
N ARG A 122 14.51 10.90 -2.31
CA ARG A 122 15.34 10.89 -3.52
C ARG A 122 14.51 11.11 -4.78
N LEU A 123 14.99 11.96 -5.67
CA LEU A 123 14.44 12.16 -7.01
C LEU A 123 15.54 11.81 -8.00
N TYR A 124 15.19 10.97 -8.98
CA TYR A 124 16.15 10.44 -9.95
C TYR A 124 16.09 11.26 -11.24
N HIS A 125 17.22 11.87 -11.59
CA HIS A 125 17.43 12.56 -12.86
C HIS A 125 17.81 11.54 -13.97
N PRO A 126 17.60 11.82 -15.27
CA PRO A 126 18.06 10.96 -16.37
C PRO A 126 19.52 10.53 -16.28
N ASP A 127 20.37 11.37 -15.68
CA ASP A 127 21.80 11.13 -15.49
C ASP A 127 22.04 10.00 -14.47
N ASP A 128 21.23 9.94 -13.42
CA ASP A 128 21.24 8.81 -12.46
C ASP A 128 20.87 7.51 -13.17
N GLY A 129 19.87 7.55 -14.06
CA GLY A 129 19.47 6.40 -14.87
C GLY A 129 20.59 5.91 -15.80
N ARG A 130 21.41 6.81 -16.34
CA ARG A 130 22.60 6.47 -17.15
C ARG A 130 23.73 5.90 -16.30
N ALA A 131 23.94 6.43 -15.09
CA ALA A 131 25.02 6.02 -14.22
C ALA A 131 24.74 4.70 -13.47
N MET A 132 23.53 4.56 -12.92
CA MET A 132 23.13 3.44 -12.06
C MET A 132 22.43 2.32 -12.83
N GLY A 133 21.84 2.64 -13.98
CA GLY A 133 20.85 1.80 -14.64
C GLY A 133 19.54 1.71 -13.86
N LEU A 134 18.49 1.17 -14.51
CA LEU A 134 17.16 1.07 -13.89
C LEU A 134 17.16 0.21 -12.62
N GLN A 135 17.86 -0.93 -12.64
CA GLN A 135 17.97 -1.78 -11.46
C GLN A 135 18.76 -1.11 -10.33
N GLY A 136 19.82 -0.35 -10.65
CA GLY A 136 20.59 0.37 -9.64
C GLY A 136 19.77 1.44 -8.93
N MET A 137 18.93 2.19 -9.65
CA MET A 137 18.01 3.15 -9.03
C MET A 137 17.01 2.48 -8.09
N ILE A 138 16.45 1.32 -8.48
CA ILE A 138 15.53 0.59 -7.60
C ILE A 138 16.24 -0.03 -6.40
N ASN A 139 17.49 -0.49 -6.56
CA ASN A 139 18.29 -0.97 -5.43
C ASN A 139 18.50 0.13 -4.39
N ASP A 140 18.94 1.31 -4.83
CA ASP A 140 19.11 2.48 -3.98
C ASP A 140 17.81 2.88 -3.27
N MET A 141 16.70 2.92 -4.02
CA MET A 141 15.38 3.21 -3.47
C MET A 141 14.98 2.22 -2.36
N LEU A 142 15.13 0.92 -2.63
CA LEU A 142 14.73 -0.13 -1.69
C LEU A 142 15.66 -0.19 -0.48
N GLU A 143 16.95 0.01 -0.64
CA GLU A 143 17.91 0.07 0.47
C GLU A 143 17.57 1.20 1.45
N GLN A 144 17.22 2.38 0.93
CA GLN A 144 16.79 3.52 1.76
C GLN A 144 15.41 3.33 2.42
N ALA A 145 14.58 2.43 1.88
CA ALA A 145 13.26 2.10 2.40
C ALA A 145 13.22 0.83 3.27
N ASP A 146 14.36 0.16 3.48
CA ASP A 146 14.45 -1.12 4.17
C ASP A 146 14.63 -0.96 5.69
N TYR A 147 13.55 -0.59 6.36
CA TYR A 147 13.47 -0.45 7.81
C TYR A 147 12.23 -1.13 8.36
N ASP A 148 12.25 -1.49 9.64
CA ASP A 148 11.12 -2.16 10.29
C ASP A 148 10.07 -1.13 10.76
N LEU A 149 8.85 -1.24 10.25
CA LEU A 149 7.70 -0.41 10.70
C LEU A 149 6.99 -0.98 11.93
N SER A 150 7.29 -2.22 12.27
CA SER A 150 6.43 -3.07 13.10
C SER A 150 7.12 -3.57 14.38
N ASP A 151 8.26 -2.97 14.72
CA ASP A 151 9.08 -3.36 15.87
C ASP A 151 8.49 -2.93 17.23
N GLN A 152 7.66 -1.88 17.26
CA GLN A 152 7.05 -1.38 18.49
C GLN A 152 5.58 -0.97 18.32
N VAL A 153 4.67 -1.76 18.89
CA VAL A 153 3.27 -1.37 19.13
C VAL A 153 3.14 -0.93 20.59
N ASN A 154 2.68 0.30 20.80
CA ASN A 154 2.42 0.88 22.11
C ASN A 154 1.08 1.62 22.16
N GLY A 155 0.04 0.90 22.58
CA GLY A 155 -1.28 1.48 22.87
C GLY A 155 -2.18 1.71 21.65
N GLU A 156 -1.78 1.33 20.43
CA GLU A 156 -2.59 1.41 19.21
C GLU A 156 -3.90 0.62 19.36
N ALA A 157 -3.87 -0.55 20.01
CA ALA A 157 -5.06 -1.36 20.29
C ALA A 157 -6.15 -0.57 21.05
N LYS A 158 -5.75 0.34 21.94
CA LYS A 158 -6.67 1.20 22.71
C LYS A 158 -7.26 2.35 21.88
N LYS A 159 -6.59 2.74 20.80
CA LYS A 159 -6.94 3.87 19.94
C LYS A 159 -7.65 3.45 18.64
N LEU A 160 -8.03 2.17 18.53
CA LEU A 160 -8.73 1.64 17.36
C LEU A 160 -10.12 2.28 17.20
N THR A 161 -10.28 3.02 16.11
CA THR A 161 -11.55 3.56 15.60
C THR A 161 -11.49 3.52 14.07
N PRO A 162 -12.62 3.60 13.34
CA PRO A 162 -12.60 3.56 11.88
C PRO A 162 -11.80 4.72 11.24
N GLN A 163 -11.67 5.85 11.96
CA GLN A 163 -10.94 7.04 11.52
C GLN A 163 -9.45 7.00 11.83
N ASN A 164 -9.00 6.15 12.77
CA ASN A 164 -7.59 6.06 13.13
C ASN A 164 -6.85 5.05 12.25
N TRP A 165 -6.66 5.42 10.98
CA TRP A 165 -6.03 4.57 9.97
C TRP A 165 -4.62 4.13 10.35
N THR A 166 -3.82 5.01 10.94
CA THR A 166 -2.45 4.69 11.36
C THR A 166 -2.41 3.58 12.40
N ALA A 167 -3.31 3.60 13.40
CA ALA A 167 -3.39 2.54 14.39
C ALA A 167 -3.84 1.21 13.77
N ILE A 168 -4.83 1.24 12.87
CA ILE A 168 -5.30 0.05 12.15
C ILE A 168 -4.15 -0.54 11.31
N ALA A 169 -3.54 0.29 10.46
CA ALA A 169 -2.53 -0.14 9.50
C ALA A 169 -1.29 -0.73 10.21
N LYS A 170 -0.84 -0.10 11.29
CA LYS A 170 0.29 -0.58 12.10
C LYS A 170 0.01 -1.89 12.82
N LEU A 171 -1.20 -2.09 13.35
CA LEU A 171 -1.59 -3.36 13.96
C LEU A 171 -1.65 -4.49 12.93
N ILE A 172 -2.16 -4.22 11.73
CA ILE A 172 -2.15 -5.20 10.64
C ILE A 172 -0.72 -5.55 10.23
N SER A 173 0.15 -4.55 10.01
CA SER A 173 1.56 -4.80 9.69
C SER A 173 2.29 -5.60 10.77
N THR A 174 2.01 -5.31 12.05
CA THR A 174 2.59 -6.07 13.17
C THR A 174 2.12 -7.52 13.16
N ALA A 175 0.82 -7.77 12.92
CA ALA A 175 0.30 -9.13 12.80
C ALA A 175 0.91 -9.89 11.61
N GLU A 176 1.24 -9.19 10.52
CA GLU A 176 1.86 -9.77 9.32
C GLU A 176 3.36 -10.05 9.47
N ASN A 177 4.11 -9.15 10.12
CA ASN A 177 5.57 -9.17 10.13
C ASN A 177 6.17 -9.65 11.47
N HIS A 178 5.50 -9.39 12.59
CA HIS A 178 5.96 -9.75 13.94
C HIS A 178 4.83 -10.36 14.78
N PRO A 179 4.34 -11.56 14.41
CA PRO A 179 3.25 -12.23 15.12
C PRO A 179 3.52 -12.38 16.62
N GLN A 180 4.78 -12.58 17.04
CA GLN A 180 5.20 -12.63 18.45
C GLN A 180 5.03 -11.30 19.21
N VAL A 181 5.12 -10.16 18.51
CA VAL A 181 4.85 -8.84 19.09
C VAL A 181 3.34 -8.62 19.16
N PHE A 182 2.62 -8.96 18.09
CA PHE A 182 1.17 -8.88 18.03
C PHE A 182 0.48 -9.75 19.09
N GLU A 183 0.99 -10.96 19.36
CA GLU A 183 0.45 -11.88 20.37
C GLU A 183 0.36 -11.25 21.78
N LYS A 184 1.23 -10.30 22.12
CA LYS A 184 1.19 -9.58 23.40
C LYS A 184 -0.02 -8.67 23.56
N ILE A 185 -0.65 -8.27 22.46
CA ILE A 185 -1.81 -7.38 22.41
C ILE A 185 -3.04 -8.03 21.76
N ALA A 186 -2.88 -9.23 21.21
CA ALA A 186 -3.91 -9.96 20.48
C ALA A 186 -5.17 -10.16 21.35
N ASP A 187 -5.01 -10.50 22.62
CA ASP A 187 -6.14 -10.66 23.56
C ASP A 187 -7.02 -9.40 23.65
N GLU A 188 -6.43 -8.21 23.64
CA GLU A 188 -7.20 -6.95 23.68
C GLU A 188 -7.98 -6.75 22.38
N VAL A 189 -7.32 -6.98 21.23
CA VAL A 189 -7.94 -6.87 19.90
C VAL A 189 -9.06 -7.90 19.74
N HIS A 190 -8.82 -9.16 20.09
CA HIS A 190 -9.77 -10.25 19.96
C HIS A 190 -10.99 -10.08 20.86
N LYS A 191 -10.83 -9.58 22.09
CA LYS A 191 -11.97 -9.25 22.97
C LYS A 191 -12.86 -8.18 22.36
N LYS A 192 -12.28 -7.11 21.80
CA LYS A 192 -13.04 -6.06 21.08
C LYS A 192 -13.70 -6.62 19.81
N ALA A 193 -12.97 -7.43 19.05
CA ALA A 193 -13.48 -8.06 17.84
C ALA A 193 -14.66 -8.99 18.11
N ALA A 194 -14.62 -9.76 19.21
CA ALA A 194 -15.70 -10.65 19.62
C ALA A 194 -16.98 -9.91 20.06
N ALA A 195 -16.84 -8.68 20.55
CA ALA A 195 -17.98 -7.81 20.88
C ALA A 195 -18.59 -7.13 19.65
N SER A 196 -17.88 -7.12 18.51
CA SER A 196 -18.35 -6.51 17.27
C SER A 196 -19.47 -7.32 16.63
N LYS A 197 -20.51 -6.62 16.16
CA LYS A 197 -21.62 -7.19 15.38
C LYS A 197 -21.42 -7.02 13.87
N ALA A 198 -20.27 -6.50 13.44
CA ALA A 198 -19.98 -6.22 12.05
C ALA A 198 -20.00 -7.52 11.22
N PRO A 199 -20.87 -7.63 10.19
CA PRO A 199 -20.79 -8.73 9.25
C PRO A 199 -19.48 -8.66 8.46
N VAL A 200 -18.96 -9.85 8.15
CA VAL A 200 -17.82 -10.03 7.23
C VAL A 200 -18.36 -10.64 5.95
N LEU A 201 -18.34 -9.88 4.86
CA LEU A 201 -18.75 -10.33 3.54
C LEU A 201 -17.50 -10.80 2.77
N GLY A 202 -17.40 -12.11 2.60
CA GLY A 202 -16.39 -12.71 1.74
C GLY A 202 -16.78 -12.65 0.26
N ILE A 203 -15.87 -12.20 -0.61
CA ILE A 203 -16.03 -12.18 -2.06
C ILE A 203 -14.90 -13.00 -2.70
N THR A 204 -15.28 -14.02 -3.46
CA THR A 204 -14.36 -14.90 -4.18
C THR A 204 -14.81 -15.14 -5.61
N GLY A 205 -13.95 -15.77 -6.41
CA GLY A 205 -14.17 -16.04 -7.81
C GLY A 205 -12.88 -16.04 -8.62
N THR A 206 -12.99 -16.51 -9.86
CA THR A 206 -11.84 -16.69 -10.76
C THR A 206 -11.08 -15.40 -11.01
N GLY A 207 -9.80 -15.52 -11.35
CA GLY A 207 -8.98 -14.39 -11.77
C GLY A 207 -9.61 -13.65 -12.95
N GLY A 208 -9.69 -12.32 -12.88
CA GLY A 208 -10.24 -11.48 -13.95
C GLY A 208 -11.78 -11.44 -14.05
N ALA A 209 -12.53 -12.09 -13.15
CA ALA A 209 -14.00 -12.09 -13.18
C ALA A 209 -14.67 -10.74 -12.87
N GLY A 210 -13.89 -9.71 -12.48
CA GLY A 210 -14.42 -8.40 -12.10
C GLY A 210 -14.76 -8.24 -10.61
N LYS A 211 -14.14 -9.04 -9.73
CA LYS A 211 -14.35 -8.99 -8.28
C LYS A 211 -14.13 -7.59 -7.69
N SER A 212 -12.93 -7.03 -7.86
CA SER A 212 -12.59 -5.70 -7.31
C SER A 212 -13.47 -4.59 -7.90
N SER A 213 -13.88 -4.69 -9.18
CA SER A 213 -14.86 -3.76 -9.77
C SER A 213 -16.26 -3.89 -9.17
N MET A 214 -16.72 -5.11 -8.90
CA MET A 214 -17.99 -5.35 -8.20
C MET A 214 -17.92 -4.85 -6.75
N VAL A 215 -16.80 -5.09 -6.06
CA VAL A 215 -16.54 -4.60 -4.70
C VAL A 215 -16.62 -3.08 -4.65
N ASP A 216 -15.97 -2.37 -5.58
CA ASP A 216 -16.06 -0.90 -5.67
C ASP A 216 -17.50 -0.41 -5.77
N GLU A 217 -18.27 -1.04 -6.65
CA GLU A 217 -19.66 -0.72 -6.88
C GLU A 217 -20.59 -1.08 -5.69
N LEU A 218 -20.22 -2.08 -4.88
CA LEU A 218 -20.88 -2.37 -3.60
C LEU A 218 -20.54 -1.33 -2.55
N ILE A 219 -19.27 -0.93 -2.43
CA ILE A 219 -18.81 0.14 -1.53
C ILE A 219 -19.57 1.43 -1.87
N ARG A 220 -19.64 1.80 -3.15
CA ARG A 220 -20.36 2.98 -3.63
C ARG A 220 -21.81 2.99 -3.14
N ARG A 221 -22.54 1.90 -3.37
CA ARG A 221 -23.94 1.74 -2.97
C ARG A 221 -24.08 1.81 -1.45
N PHE A 222 -23.22 1.11 -0.71
CA PHE A 222 -23.24 1.13 0.76
C PHE A 222 -23.05 2.55 1.32
N VAL A 223 -22.06 3.28 0.82
CA VAL A 223 -21.72 4.64 1.28
C VAL A 223 -22.85 5.64 0.99
N LEU A 224 -23.59 5.45 -0.11
CA LEU A 224 -24.75 6.25 -0.49
C LEU A 224 -26.01 5.88 0.31
N ASP A 225 -26.30 4.59 0.43
CA ASP A 225 -27.55 4.09 1.01
C ASP A 225 -27.50 3.99 2.54
N GLN A 226 -26.31 4.01 3.15
CA GLN A 226 -26.11 3.92 4.60
C GLN A 226 -25.32 5.14 5.12
N PRO A 227 -25.99 6.31 5.29
CA PRO A 227 -25.36 7.50 5.85
C PRO A 227 -24.75 7.24 7.23
N GLY A 228 -23.54 7.75 7.46
CA GLY A 228 -22.83 7.63 8.74
C GLY A 228 -22.19 6.27 9.02
N LYS A 229 -22.48 5.22 8.23
CA LYS A 229 -21.83 3.92 8.39
C LYS A 229 -20.45 3.85 7.72
N THR A 230 -19.60 3.01 8.27
CA THR A 230 -18.20 2.82 7.88
C THR A 230 -17.97 1.42 7.32
N ILE A 231 -17.05 1.30 6.36
CA ILE A 231 -16.74 0.04 5.70
C ILE A 231 -15.22 -0.19 5.67
N GLY A 232 -14.82 -1.39 6.10
CA GLY A 232 -13.44 -1.86 6.04
C GLY A 232 -13.29 -2.88 4.90
N VAL A 233 -12.22 -2.78 4.12
CA VAL A 233 -11.98 -3.65 2.96
C VAL A 233 -10.59 -4.28 3.10
N ILE A 234 -10.53 -5.59 2.98
CA ILE A 234 -9.29 -6.35 2.87
C ILE A 234 -9.31 -7.03 1.52
N SER A 235 -8.36 -6.71 0.66
CA SER A 235 -8.17 -7.41 -0.63
C SER A 235 -6.88 -8.21 -0.57
N VAL A 236 -6.89 -9.43 -1.10
CA VAL A 236 -5.76 -10.35 -1.06
C VAL A 236 -5.30 -10.66 -2.48
N ASP A 237 -4.03 -10.37 -2.79
CA ASP A 237 -3.42 -10.61 -4.09
C ASP A 237 -2.27 -11.63 -4.01
N PRO A 238 -1.99 -12.40 -5.08
CA PRO A 238 -0.97 -13.45 -5.03
C PRO A 238 0.46 -12.87 -5.06
N SER A 239 1.33 -13.38 -4.18
CA SER A 239 2.78 -13.10 -4.24
C SER A 239 3.49 -13.92 -5.32
N LYS A 240 4.54 -13.37 -5.94
CA LYS A 240 5.43 -14.10 -6.83
C LYS A 240 6.27 -15.10 -6.03
N ARG A 241 6.12 -16.40 -6.33
CA ARG A 241 6.86 -17.47 -5.64
C ARG A 241 8.39 -17.29 -5.69
N LYS A 242 8.94 -16.86 -6.83
CA LYS A 242 10.39 -16.75 -7.06
C LYS A 242 11.04 -15.58 -6.32
N THR A 243 10.38 -14.41 -6.29
CA THR A 243 10.98 -13.17 -5.78
C THR A 243 10.42 -12.75 -4.43
N GLY A 244 9.28 -13.31 -4.01
CA GLY A 244 8.58 -12.91 -2.79
C GLY A 244 7.76 -11.63 -2.92
N GLY A 245 8.04 -10.78 -3.92
CA GLY A 245 7.30 -9.55 -4.18
C GLY A 245 5.89 -9.78 -4.72
N ALA A 246 5.04 -8.77 -4.64
CA ALA A 246 3.63 -8.83 -5.06
C ALA A 246 3.22 -7.58 -5.82
N LEU A 247 2.25 -7.71 -6.72
CA LEU A 247 1.54 -6.58 -7.30
C LEU A 247 0.15 -6.60 -6.69
N LEU A 248 -0.11 -5.67 -5.79
CA LEU A 248 -1.37 -5.50 -5.10
C LEU A 248 -2.23 -4.56 -5.96
N GLY A 249 -2.97 -5.19 -6.87
CA GLY A 249 -3.62 -4.57 -8.01
C GLY A 249 -5.10 -4.28 -7.82
N ASP A 250 -5.73 -4.74 -6.74
CA ASP A 250 -7.17 -4.53 -6.53
C ASP A 250 -7.50 -3.04 -6.30
N ARG A 251 -6.67 -2.32 -5.56
CA ARG A 251 -6.90 -0.89 -5.24
C ARG A 251 -7.00 0.01 -6.47
N ILE A 252 -6.32 -0.31 -7.58
CA ILE A 252 -6.39 0.49 -8.81
C ILE A 252 -7.81 0.54 -9.41
N ARG A 253 -8.66 -0.45 -9.08
CA ARG A 253 -10.05 -0.56 -9.56
C ARG A 253 -11.05 0.18 -8.67
N MET A 254 -10.61 0.66 -7.51
CA MET A 254 -11.47 1.23 -6.49
C MET A 254 -11.57 2.75 -6.64
N ASN A 255 -12.70 3.24 -7.15
CA ASN A 255 -12.99 4.67 -7.29
C ASN A 255 -13.79 5.23 -6.10
N SER A 256 -14.50 4.35 -5.39
CA SER A 256 -15.49 4.67 -4.36
C SER A 256 -14.94 4.55 -2.95
N ILE A 257 -13.62 4.35 -2.81
CA ILE A 257 -12.91 4.25 -1.53
C ILE A 257 -12.40 5.60 -1.01
N ARG A 258 -12.76 6.71 -1.66
CA ARG A 258 -12.39 8.06 -1.23
C ARG A 258 -13.17 8.49 0.02
N GLY A 259 -12.50 9.20 0.92
CA GLY A 259 -13.09 9.78 2.13
C GLY A 259 -12.91 8.92 3.39
N GLU A 260 -13.35 9.47 4.53
CA GLU A 260 -13.03 8.93 5.86
C GLU A 260 -13.84 7.68 6.27
N ARG A 261 -14.91 7.37 5.54
CA ARG A 261 -15.81 6.24 5.86
C ARG A 261 -15.33 4.89 5.32
N VAL A 262 -14.31 4.89 4.47
CA VAL A 262 -13.79 3.69 3.82
C VAL A 262 -12.33 3.51 4.19
N TYR A 263 -12.02 2.37 4.80
CA TYR A 263 -10.64 1.92 4.99
C TYR A 263 -10.41 0.72 4.09
N MET A 264 -9.27 0.68 3.40
CA MET A 264 -8.87 -0.48 2.62
C MET A 264 -7.45 -0.88 2.98
N ARG A 265 -7.15 -2.18 2.96
CA ARG A 265 -5.81 -2.75 3.12
C ARG A 265 -5.61 -3.85 2.09
N SER A 266 -4.47 -3.82 1.41
CA SER A 266 -4.12 -4.83 0.41
C SER A 266 -3.09 -5.79 0.99
N LEU A 267 -3.38 -7.09 1.02
CA LEU A 267 -2.51 -8.12 1.58
C LEU A 267 -1.95 -9.01 0.48
N ALA A 268 -0.73 -9.50 0.67
CA ALA A 268 -0.12 -10.47 -0.22
C ALA A 268 -0.25 -11.88 0.36
N THR A 269 -0.40 -12.91 -0.48
CA THR A 269 -0.53 -14.30 0.02
C THR A 269 0.75 -14.83 0.69
N ARG A 270 1.92 -14.26 0.40
CA ARG A 270 3.23 -14.59 1.00
C ARG A 270 3.54 -16.09 1.04
N GLN A 271 3.26 -16.81 -0.05
CA GLN A 271 3.47 -18.26 -0.21
C GLN A 271 2.60 -19.16 0.71
N SER A 272 1.58 -18.60 1.36
CA SER A 272 0.57 -19.36 2.10
C SER A 272 -0.65 -19.71 1.23
N ASN A 273 -1.38 -20.77 1.56
CA ASN A 273 -2.67 -21.11 0.92
C ASN A 273 -3.76 -20.08 1.34
N LEU A 274 -3.71 -18.95 0.64
CA LEU A 274 -4.75 -18.13 0.02
C LEU A 274 -6.03 -17.67 0.77
N ALA A 275 -6.63 -18.45 1.67
CA ALA A 275 -7.93 -18.07 2.26
C ALA A 275 -7.99 -18.15 3.79
N LEU A 276 -7.10 -18.92 4.43
CA LEU A 276 -7.14 -19.19 5.87
C LEU A 276 -5.91 -18.67 6.62
N SER A 277 -5.09 -17.84 5.98
CA SER A 277 -3.85 -17.39 6.61
C SER A 277 -4.17 -16.68 7.94
N LYS A 278 -3.40 -17.02 8.99
CA LYS A 278 -3.53 -16.41 10.32
C LYS A 278 -3.60 -14.88 10.20
N HIS A 279 -2.80 -14.31 9.29
CA HIS A 279 -2.71 -12.87 9.06
C HIS A 279 -4.00 -12.23 8.51
N VAL A 280 -4.73 -12.89 7.60
CA VAL A 280 -6.02 -12.37 7.11
C VAL A 280 -7.04 -12.36 8.25
N LYS A 281 -7.08 -13.41 9.08
CA LYS A 281 -7.94 -13.45 10.28
C LYS A 281 -7.59 -12.34 11.24
N GLU A 282 -6.31 -12.06 11.47
CA GLU A 282 -5.90 -10.95 12.32
C GLU A 282 -6.29 -9.59 11.73
N ALA A 283 -6.13 -9.38 10.43
CA ALA A 283 -6.58 -8.14 9.78
C ALA A 283 -8.10 -7.93 9.94
N VAL A 284 -8.91 -8.97 9.72
CA VAL A 284 -10.36 -8.92 9.96
C VAL A 284 -10.66 -8.63 11.45
N SER A 285 -9.95 -9.25 12.39
CA SER A 285 -10.10 -8.98 13.82
C SER A 285 -9.77 -7.54 14.17
N VAL A 286 -8.71 -6.97 13.61
CA VAL A 286 -8.36 -5.55 13.80
C VAL A 286 -9.48 -4.64 13.30
N LEU A 287 -10.05 -4.89 12.11
CA LEU A 287 -11.17 -4.10 11.60
C LEU A 287 -12.44 -4.27 12.46
N LYS A 288 -12.74 -5.48 12.93
CA LYS A 288 -13.85 -5.69 13.87
C LYS A 288 -13.64 -4.92 15.17
N ALA A 289 -12.42 -4.97 15.72
CA ALA A 289 -12.04 -4.25 16.93
C ALA A 289 -12.05 -2.73 16.77
N ALA A 290 -11.79 -2.24 15.55
CA ALA A 290 -11.92 -0.82 15.20
C ALA A 290 -13.37 -0.35 15.09
N GLY A 291 -14.34 -1.26 15.01
CA GLY A 291 -15.76 -0.92 15.03
C GLY A 291 -16.34 -0.51 13.67
N PHE A 292 -15.79 -1.03 12.56
CA PHE A 292 -16.42 -0.87 11.24
C PHE A 292 -17.82 -1.52 11.21
N ASP A 293 -18.75 -0.93 10.45
CA ASP A 293 -20.13 -1.45 10.34
C ASP A 293 -20.27 -2.62 9.35
N LEU A 294 -19.38 -2.69 8.37
CA LEU A 294 -19.28 -3.77 7.39
C LEU A 294 -17.81 -4.01 7.06
N ILE A 295 -17.41 -5.28 6.96
CA ILE A 295 -16.09 -5.67 6.51
C ILE A 295 -16.23 -6.50 5.23
N ILE A 296 -15.53 -6.12 4.17
CA ILE A 296 -15.42 -6.91 2.94
C ILE A 296 -14.06 -7.58 2.90
N LEU A 297 -14.05 -8.89 2.64
CA LEU A 297 -12.84 -9.66 2.36
C LEU A 297 -12.88 -10.15 0.91
N GLU A 298 -12.09 -9.52 0.04
CA GLU A 298 -11.85 -9.98 -1.32
C GLU A 298 -10.66 -10.95 -1.33
N THR A 299 -10.91 -12.16 -1.82
CA THR A 299 -9.87 -13.18 -2.01
C THR A 299 -9.18 -13.02 -3.36
N SER A 300 -7.95 -13.54 -3.47
CA SER A 300 -7.25 -13.56 -4.75
C SER A 300 -7.99 -14.45 -5.76
N GLY A 301 -7.72 -14.29 -7.05
CA GLY A 301 -8.33 -15.13 -8.09
C GLY A 301 -8.11 -16.63 -7.82
N ILE A 302 -9.18 -17.34 -7.47
CA ILE A 302 -9.14 -18.79 -7.20
C ILE A 302 -9.15 -19.59 -8.51
N GLY A 303 -8.42 -20.71 -8.53
CA GLY A 303 -8.56 -21.73 -9.55
C GLY A 303 -9.85 -22.54 -9.35
N GLN A 304 -10.17 -23.44 -10.30
CA GLN A 304 -11.37 -24.27 -10.21
C GLN A 304 -11.41 -25.21 -8.98
N SER A 305 -10.29 -25.42 -8.29
CA SER A 305 -10.14 -26.34 -7.16
C SER A 305 -10.17 -25.69 -5.77
N ASP A 306 -10.16 -24.35 -5.68
CA ASP A 306 -10.03 -23.63 -4.40
C ASP A 306 -11.36 -22.96 -4.05
N THR A 307 -12.06 -23.43 -3.02
CA THR A 307 -13.41 -22.93 -2.64
C THR A 307 -13.47 -22.30 -1.25
N GLU A 308 -12.35 -22.03 -0.59
CA GLU A 308 -12.36 -21.60 0.82
C GLU A 308 -12.51 -20.08 0.96
N ILE A 309 -13.43 -19.67 1.85
CA ILE A 309 -13.55 -18.31 2.38
C ILE A 309 -13.91 -18.40 3.87
N LEU A 310 -13.36 -17.47 4.66
CA LEU A 310 -13.43 -17.45 6.14
C LEU A 310 -14.83 -17.32 6.70
#